data_AF-A0A8X7TXJ9-F1
#
_entry.id   AF-A0A8X7TXJ9-F1
#
_cell.length_a   1.000
_cell.length_b   1.000
_cell.length_c   1.000
_cell.angle_alpha   90.00
_cell.angle_beta   90.00
_cell.angle_gamma   90.00
#
_symmetry.space_group_name_H-M   'P 1'
#
loop_
_entity.id
_entity.type
_entity.pdbx_description
1 polymer ?
#
loop_
_entity_poly.entity_id
_entity_poly.type
_entity_poly.pdbx_seq_one_letter_code
_entity_poly.pdbx_strand_id
1 'polypeptide(L)'
;MVGLDFAIAEAKRLGIKMIITFVNNYSDFGGRKQYVEWAKSQGQVANSEDDFYTNPLVKQFFKNHVKTMVDRVNTFTKIAYKDEPTIMAWELMNEPQCKADPSGKP
;
A
#
# COMPACT_ATOMS: atom_id res chain seq x y z
N MET A 1 10.24 8.90 -3.94
CA MET A 1 9.39 8.19 -4.93
C MET A 1 9.93 8.22 -6.36
N VAL A 2 11.04 8.91 -6.68
CA VAL A 2 11.61 8.95 -8.05
C VAL A 2 12.00 7.56 -8.58
N GLY A 3 12.43 6.64 -7.73
CA GLY A 3 12.77 5.27 -8.15
C GLY A 3 11.59 4.50 -8.75
N LEU A 4 10.39 4.60 -8.15
CA LEU A 4 9.20 3.96 -8.70
C LEU A 4 8.72 4.64 -10.00
N ASP A 5 8.88 5.97 -10.09
CA ASP A 5 8.57 6.68 -11.34
C ASP A 5 9.40 6.14 -12.50
N PHE A 6 10.70 5.95 -12.26
CA PHE A 6 11.64 5.40 -13.23
C PHE A 6 11.28 3.97 -13.63
N ALA A 7 10.98 3.10 -12.66
CA ALA A 7 10.58 1.72 -12.93
C ALA A 7 9.34 1.63 -13.83
N ILE A 8 8.32 2.46 -13.54
CA ILE A 8 7.11 2.53 -14.37
C ILE A 8 7.42 3.08 -15.76
N ALA A 9 8.26 4.11 -15.87
CA ALA A 9 8.64 4.68 -17.16
C ALA A 9 9.42 3.68 -18.04
N GLU A 10 10.32 2.90 -17.45
CA GLU A 10 11.06 1.86 -18.17
C GLU A 10 10.17 0.66 -18.52
N ALA A 11 9.28 0.23 -17.62
CA ALA A 11 8.29 -0.80 -17.93
C ALA A 11 7.42 -0.37 -19.13
N LYS A 12 6.98 0.90 -19.16
CA LYS A 12 6.27 1.48 -20.30
C LYS A 12 7.08 1.42 -21.59
N ARG A 13 8.34 1.85 -21.54
CA ARG A 13 9.26 1.83 -22.69
C ARG A 13 9.46 0.42 -23.24
N LEU A 14 9.44 -0.58 -22.37
CA LEU A 14 9.62 -1.99 -22.72
C LEU A 14 8.31 -2.73 -23.01
N GLY A 15 7.15 -2.08 -22.90
CA GLY A 15 5.84 -2.71 -23.10
C GLY A 15 5.44 -3.71 -21.99
N ILE A 16 6.05 -3.62 -20.81
CA ILE A 16 5.78 -4.47 -19.65
C ILE A 16 4.65 -3.84 -18.80
N LYS A 17 3.75 -4.69 -18.29
CA LYS A 17 2.71 -4.28 -17.33
C LYS A 17 3.13 -4.56 -15.90
N MET A 18 2.68 -3.73 -14.96
CA MET A 18 3.01 -3.85 -13.54
C MET A 18 1.77 -4.02 -12.68
N ILE A 19 1.86 -4.90 -11.68
CA ILE A 19 0.96 -4.91 -10.52
C ILE A 19 1.73 -4.24 -9.38
N ILE A 20 1.10 -3.28 -8.70
CA ILE A 20 1.74 -2.54 -7.60
C ILE A 20 1.00 -2.84 -6.30
N THR A 21 1.73 -3.37 -5.33
CA THR A 21 1.23 -3.70 -3.99
C THR A 21 1.48 -2.56 -3.01
N PHE A 22 0.45 -2.16 -2.24
CA PHE A 22 0.56 -1.01 -1.34
C PHE A 22 1.22 -1.29 0.02
N VAL A 23 1.05 -2.50 0.57
CA VAL A 23 1.59 -2.85 1.88
C VAL A 23 1.87 -4.35 1.98
N ASN A 24 2.73 -4.74 2.91
CA ASN A 24 3.05 -6.13 3.18
C ASN A 24 2.35 -6.63 4.45
N ASN A 25 1.93 -7.90 4.47
CA ASN A 25 1.48 -8.56 5.68
C ASN A 25 2.63 -8.78 6.68
N TYR A 26 3.82 -9.09 6.17
CA TYR A 26 5.04 -9.31 6.97
C TYR A 26 5.80 -8.00 7.23
N SER A 27 6.83 -8.06 8.08
CA SER A 27 7.62 -6.88 8.49
C SER A 27 8.60 -6.37 7.43
N ASP A 28 8.81 -7.09 6.33
CA ASP A 28 9.68 -6.62 5.26
C ASP A 28 9.14 -5.31 4.67
N PHE A 29 10.01 -4.31 4.58
CA PHE A 29 9.66 -2.93 4.21
C PHE A 29 8.69 -2.24 5.19
N GLY A 30 8.59 -2.74 6.43
CA GLY A 30 7.76 -2.22 7.52
C GLY A 30 6.43 -2.96 7.68
N GLY A 31 5.67 -3.10 6.59
CA GLY A 31 4.40 -3.83 6.54
C GLY A 31 3.29 -3.29 7.46
N ARG A 32 2.22 -4.08 7.64
CA ARG A 32 1.05 -3.72 8.44
C ARG A 32 1.39 -3.42 9.91
N LYS A 33 2.39 -4.11 10.46
CA LYS A 33 2.89 -3.87 11.82
C LYS A 33 3.33 -2.43 12.01
N GLN A 34 4.06 -1.86 11.05
CA GLN A 34 4.56 -0.49 11.15
C GLN A 34 3.43 0.55 11.25
N TYR A 35 2.31 0.31 10.56
CA TYR A 35 1.13 1.17 10.64
C TYR A 35 0.49 1.14 12.04
N VAL A 36 0.43 -0.06 12.66
CA VAL A 36 -0.06 -0.22 14.04
C VAL A 36 0.87 0.50 15.02
N GLU A 37 2.19 0.38 14.86
CA GLU A 37 3.16 1.10 15.70
C GLU A 37 3.06 2.62 15.56
N TRP A 38 2.80 3.16 14.36
CA TRP A 38 2.52 4.58 14.19
C TRP A 38 1.27 5.02 14.94
N ALA A 39 0.20 4.23 14.91
CA ALA A 39 -1.01 4.55 15.67
C ALA A 39 -0.76 4.50 17.18
N LYS A 40 -0.01 3.52 17.68
CA LYS A 40 0.43 3.44 19.08
C LYS A 40 1.21 4.69 19.50
N SER A 41 2.14 5.16 18.67
CA SER A 41 2.90 6.39 18.94
C SER A 41 2.04 7.66 19.01
N GLN A 42 0.82 7.61 18.45
CA GLN A 42 -0.19 8.67 18.55
C GLN A 42 -1.21 8.43 19.68
N GLY A 43 -0.89 7.52 20.62
CA GLY A 43 -1.71 7.25 21.80
C GLY A 43 -2.88 6.30 21.57
N GLN A 44 -2.97 5.62 20.41
CA GLN A 44 -3.99 4.60 20.20
C GLN A 44 -3.66 3.33 20.98
N VAL A 45 -4.68 2.73 21.59
CA VAL A 45 -4.59 1.36 22.10
C VAL A 45 -4.79 0.40 20.92
N ALA A 46 -3.69 -0.04 20.34
CA ALA A 46 -3.65 -1.10 19.35
C ALA A 46 -2.57 -2.08 19.80
N ASN A 47 -2.86 -3.36 19.95
CA ASN A 47 -1.95 -4.35 20.55
C ASN A 47 -1.67 -5.55 19.63
N SER A 48 -2.42 -5.66 18.53
CA SER A 48 -2.29 -6.72 17.53
C SER A 48 -1.91 -6.13 16.17
N GLU A 49 -1.16 -6.88 15.37
CA GLU A 49 -0.94 -6.51 13.96
C GLU A 49 -2.24 -6.54 13.16
N ASP A 50 -3.21 -7.36 13.58
CA ASP A 50 -4.53 -7.44 12.95
C ASP A 50 -5.38 -6.18 13.24
N ASP A 51 -4.95 -5.31 14.18
CA ASP A 51 -5.55 -3.98 14.37
C ASP A 51 -5.39 -3.09 13.12
N PHE A 52 -4.53 -3.49 12.18
CA PHE A 52 -4.48 -2.91 10.84
C PHE A 52 -5.85 -2.91 10.14
N TYR A 53 -6.64 -3.98 10.32
CA TYR A 53 -7.94 -4.13 9.65
C TYR A 53 -9.08 -3.43 10.40
N THR A 54 -8.94 -3.20 11.70
CA THR A 54 -10.04 -2.74 12.56
C THR A 54 -9.86 -1.30 13.02
N ASN A 55 -8.65 -0.89 13.42
CA ASN A 55 -8.39 0.42 14.01
C ASN A 55 -8.65 1.56 13.00
N PRO A 56 -9.52 2.53 13.32
CA PRO A 56 -9.87 3.61 12.39
C PRO A 56 -8.69 4.49 11.97
N LEU A 57 -7.77 4.79 12.88
CA LEU A 57 -6.61 5.63 12.58
C LEU A 57 -5.63 4.89 11.67
N VAL A 58 -5.41 3.60 11.91
CA VAL A 58 -4.56 2.77 11.04
C VAL A 58 -5.15 2.68 9.62
N LYS A 59 -6.45 2.42 9.50
CA LYS A 59 -7.14 2.44 8.20
C LYS A 59 -7.01 3.79 7.50
N GLN A 60 -7.04 4.89 8.25
CA GLN A 60 -6.86 6.22 7.70
C GLN A 60 -5.44 6.42 7.16
N PHE A 61 -4.41 5.97 7.87
CA PHE A 61 -3.03 6.00 7.38
C PHE A 61 -2.88 5.23 6.07
N PHE A 62 -3.44 4.02 5.99
CA PHE A 62 -3.40 3.23 4.76
C PHE A 62 -4.13 3.92 3.61
N LYS A 63 -5.33 4.44 3.84
CA LYS A 63 -6.09 5.21 2.82
C LYS A 63 -5.34 6.45 2.36
N ASN A 64 -4.66 7.16 3.27
CA ASN A 64 -3.84 8.31 2.92
C ASN A 64 -2.67 7.89 2.03
N HIS A 65 -1.98 6.79 2.36
CA HIS A 65 -0.89 6.26 1.56
C HIS A 65 -1.35 5.86 0.15
N VAL A 66 -2.45 5.10 0.05
CA VAL A 66 -3.07 4.73 -1.24
C VAL A 66 -3.38 5.98 -2.05
N LYS A 67 -4.04 6.98 -1.45
CA LYS A 67 -4.37 8.24 -2.12
C LYS A 67 -3.12 8.95 -2.65
N THR A 68 -2.08 9.08 -1.83
CA THR A 68 -0.80 9.69 -2.23
C THR A 68 -0.15 8.96 -3.40
N MET A 69 -0.23 7.63 -3.43
CA MET A 69 0.35 6.83 -4.51
C MET A 69 -0.43 6.97 -5.81
N VAL A 70 -1.76 6.81 -5.79
CA VAL A 70 -2.58 6.84 -7.01
C VAL A 70 -2.69 8.23 -7.63
N ASP A 71 -2.67 9.29 -6.81
CA ASP A 71 -2.67 10.68 -7.29
C ASP A 71 -1.27 11.19 -7.67
N ARG A 72 -0.22 10.39 -7.46
CA ARG A 72 1.14 10.80 -7.83
C ARG A 72 1.25 11.02 -9.33
N VAL A 73 1.75 12.18 -9.75
CA VAL A 73 2.19 12.42 -11.13
C VAL A 73 3.62 11.91 -11.30
N ASN A 74 3.81 10.95 -12.21
CA ASN A 74 5.11 10.39 -12.54
C ASN A 74 6.03 11.49 -13.10
N THR A 75 7.25 11.63 -12.58
CA THR A 75 8.17 12.68 -12.99
C THR A 75 8.77 12.49 -14.39
N PHE A 76 8.76 11.28 -14.93
CA PHE A 76 9.25 10.95 -16.28
C PHE A 76 8.13 10.95 -17.31
N THR A 77 7.03 10.23 -17.06
CA THR A 77 5.92 10.12 -18.02
C THR A 77 4.94 11.30 -17.97
N LYS A 78 4.98 12.09 -16.88
CA LYS A 78 4.06 13.21 -16.60
C LYS A 78 2.59 12.81 -16.48
N ILE A 79 2.31 11.52 -16.32
CA ILE A 79 0.97 10.97 -16.17
C ILE A 79 0.75 10.61 -14.69
N ALA A 80 -0.46 10.87 -14.17
CA ALA A 80 -0.82 10.42 -12.83
C ALA A 80 -0.89 8.89 -12.80
N TYR A 81 -0.46 8.27 -11.71
CA TYR A 81 -0.41 6.81 -11.60
C TYR A 81 -1.76 6.14 -11.85
N LYS A 82 -2.86 6.73 -11.35
CA LYS A 82 -4.22 6.26 -11.65
C LYS A 82 -4.60 6.27 -13.14
N ASP A 83 -3.93 7.10 -13.93
CA ASP A 83 -4.16 7.27 -15.37
C ASP A 83 -3.05 6.59 -16.22
N GLU A 84 -2.08 5.92 -15.60
CA GLU A 84 -0.94 5.31 -16.29
C GLU A 84 -1.25 3.88 -16.74
N PRO A 85 -1.43 3.62 -18.06
CA PRO A 85 -1.84 2.30 -18.56
C PRO A 85 -0.79 1.20 -18.34
N THR A 86 0.44 1.55 -17.99
CA THR A 86 1.51 0.59 -17.63
C THR A 86 1.17 -0.15 -16.34
N ILE A 87 0.40 0.47 -15.45
CA ILE A 87 -0.09 -0.15 -14.22
C ILE A 87 -1.36 -0.93 -14.56
N MET A 88 -1.27 -2.25 -14.46
CA MET A 88 -2.37 -3.17 -14.78
C MET A 88 -3.35 -3.30 -13.62
N ALA A 89 -2.85 -3.40 -12.40
CA ALA A 89 -3.67 -3.57 -11.21
C ALA A 89 -2.98 -3.02 -9.96
N TRP A 90 -3.82 -2.75 -8.96
CA TRP A 90 -3.41 -2.41 -7.61
C TRP A 90 -3.66 -3.60 -6.70
N GLU A 91 -2.65 -4.02 -5.95
CA GLU A 91 -2.80 -5.05 -4.93
C GLU A 91 -2.84 -4.39 -3.55
N LEU A 92 -3.90 -4.67 -2.78
CA LEU A 92 -4.12 -4.02 -1.49
C LEU A 92 -3.03 -4.35 -0.49
N MET A 93 -2.65 -5.63 -0.41
CA MET A 93 -1.64 -6.13 0.51
C MET A 93 -1.04 -7.43 -0.04
N ASN A 94 0.27 -7.59 0.11
CA ASN A 94 0.94 -8.87 -0.15
C ASN A 94 0.58 -9.86 0.95
N GLU A 95 0.01 -11.01 0.58
CA GLU A 95 -0.34 -12.14 1.46
C GLU A 95 -1.10 -11.76 2.74
N PRO A 96 -2.26 -11.08 2.66
CA PRO A 96 -3.00 -10.68 3.86
C PRO A 96 -3.41 -11.90 4.69
N GLN A 97 -3.16 -11.83 6.00
CA GLN A 97 -3.61 -12.83 6.98
C GLN A 97 -4.34 -12.13 8.11
N CYS A 98 -5.40 -12.72 8.65
CA CYS A 98 -6.03 -12.27 9.88
C CYS A 98 -6.10 -13.47 10.83
N LYS A 99 -5.26 -13.49 11.87
CA LYS A 99 -5.25 -14.61 12.83
C LYS A 99 -6.32 -14.43 13.90
N ALA A 100 -6.72 -13.19 14.16
CA ALA A 100 -7.81 -12.84 15.06
C ALA A 100 -9.18 -13.32 14.55
N ASP A 101 -9.37 -13.39 13.22
CA ASP A 101 -10.57 -13.94 12.60
C ASP A 101 -10.20 -14.87 11.43
N PRO A 102 -10.01 -16.18 11.69
CA PRO A 102 -9.72 -17.15 10.65
C PRO A 102 -10.94 -17.49 9.77
N SER A 103 -12.14 -17.00 10.10
CA SER A 103 -13.35 -17.32 9.34
C SER A 103 -13.45 -16.57 8.01
N GLY A 104 -12.81 -15.40 7.91
CA GLY A 104 -12.81 -14.55 6.72
C GLY A 104 -14.21 -14.08 6.30
N LYS A 105 -15.17 -14.09 7.23
CA LYS A 105 -16.55 -13.67 6.95
C LYS A 105 -16.65 -12.14 6.92
N PRO A 106 -17.45 -11.57 6.01
CA PRO A 106 -17.74 -10.13 6.00
C PRO A 106 -18.43 -9.64 7.27
#